data_AF-A0A552V964-F1
#
_entry.id   AF-A0A552V964-F1
#
_cell.length_a   1.000
_cell.length_b   1.000
_cell.length_c   1.000
_cell.angle_alpha   90.00
_cell.angle_beta   90.00
_cell.angle_gamma   90.00
#
_symmetry.space_group_name_H-M   'P 1'
#
loop_
_entity.id
_entity.type
_entity.pdbx_description
1 polymer ?
#
loop_
_entity_poly.entity_id
_entity_poly.type
_entity_poly.pdbx_seq_one_letter_code
_entity_poly.pdbx_strand_id
1 'polypeptide(L)'
;MRKIFNLLMILSLGLVLVACGGDKKEEAPSVSYKDGTYQGESAKDERGGLVKVDISVKDNKIESCTMQNIDGDGKEKDESYGQSQNEGLYKIAQQAINLAKSYPDILVEKGSPEGVDVISGATETYKQFIEACNNALAGAK
;
A
#
# COMPACT_ATOMS: atom_id res chain seq x y z
N MET A 1 41.40 41.76 12.61
CA MET A 1 42.55 41.42 13.47
C MET A 1 42.13 40.38 14.49
N ARG A 2 42.81 39.22 14.49
CA ARG A 2 43.13 38.36 15.65
C ARG A 2 41.95 37.60 16.31
N LYS A 3 41.99 36.32 16.68
CA LYS A 3 42.94 35.17 16.65
C LYS A 3 42.08 33.93 17.02
N ILE A 4 42.10 32.86 16.22
CA ILE A 4 42.60 31.50 16.55
C ILE A 4 42.92 31.22 18.04
N PHE A 5 42.26 30.20 18.60
CA PHE A 5 42.69 29.39 19.77
C PHE A 5 42.08 27.98 19.58
N ASN A 6 42.76 27.02 18.95
CA ASN A 6 43.64 25.99 19.52
C ASN A 6 43.16 25.43 20.89
N LEU A 7 42.64 24.20 20.92
CA LEU A 7 43.35 22.91 21.07
C LEU A 7 43.51 22.50 22.54
N LEU A 8 42.82 21.43 22.97
CA LEU A 8 43.43 20.50 23.91
C LEU A 8 42.92 19.06 23.68
N MET A 9 43.91 18.19 23.59
CA MET A 9 43.94 16.77 23.30
C MET A 9 44.09 16.02 24.63
N ILE A 10 43.24 15.01 24.90
CA ILE A 10 43.49 13.94 25.89
C ILE A 10 42.85 12.67 25.28
N LEU A 11 43.62 11.87 24.54
CA LEU A 11 44.41 10.71 24.99
C LEU A 11 43.55 9.50 25.42
N SER A 12 43.36 8.64 24.42
CA SER A 12 43.02 7.21 24.37
C SER A 12 43.03 6.37 25.66
N LEU A 13 42.02 5.49 25.77
CA LEU A 13 42.26 4.07 26.01
C LEU A 13 41.23 3.25 25.21
N GLY A 14 41.71 2.52 24.19
CA GLY A 14 40.89 1.68 23.35
C GLY A 14 40.53 0.35 24.02
N LEU A 15 39.31 -0.13 23.76
CA LEU A 15 38.93 -1.52 23.97
C LEU A 15 38.27 -2.07 22.70
N VAL A 16 39.13 -2.76 21.94
CA VAL A 16 38.95 -3.90 21.03
C VAL A 16 37.58 -4.15 20.38
N LEU A 17 37.62 -4.16 19.05
CA LEU A 17 36.61 -4.68 18.14
C LEU A 17 36.37 -6.18 18.37
N VAL A 18 35.12 -6.58 18.61
CA VAL A 18 34.57 -7.87 18.20
C VAL A 18 33.39 -7.62 17.27
N ALA A 19 33.49 -8.26 16.11
CA ALA A 19 32.69 -8.05 14.93
C ALA A 19 31.31 -8.76 14.97
N CYS A 20 30.44 -8.25 14.08
CA CYS A 20 29.30 -8.93 13.46
C CYS A 20 28.06 -9.22 14.32
N GLY A 21 27.18 -8.23 14.35
CA GLY A 21 25.77 -8.41 14.68
C GLY A 21 25.03 -7.10 14.44
N GLY A 22 25.34 -6.42 13.32
CA GLY A 22 24.61 -5.22 12.95
C GLY A 22 23.15 -5.61 12.76
N ASP A 23 22.27 -4.94 13.51
CA ASP A 23 20.87 -4.80 13.17
C ASP A 23 20.80 -4.20 11.76
N LYS A 24 20.94 -5.06 10.75
CA LYS A 24 20.40 -4.81 9.43
C LYS A 24 18.91 -4.75 9.66
N LYS A 25 18.44 -3.52 9.93
CA LYS A 25 17.14 -3.08 9.45
C LYS A 25 17.16 -3.46 7.98
N GLU A 26 16.56 -4.60 7.68
CA GLU A 26 16.41 -5.10 6.33
C GLU A 26 15.60 -4.02 5.63
N GLU A 27 16.30 -3.10 4.96
CA GLU A 27 15.67 -2.11 4.11
C GLU A 27 14.96 -2.94 3.05
N ALA A 28 13.63 -3.03 3.18
CA ALA A 28 12.77 -3.56 2.15
C ALA A 28 13.22 -2.94 0.82
N PRO A 29 13.28 -3.72 -0.27
CA PRO A 29 13.76 -3.22 -1.56
C PRO A 29 13.10 -1.87 -1.84
N SER A 30 13.90 -0.82 -1.98
CA SER A 30 13.38 0.51 -2.24
C SER A 30 12.84 0.52 -3.67
N VAL A 31 11.57 0.18 -3.83
CA VAL A 31 10.88 0.33 -5.11
C VAL A 31 10.78 1.84 -5.38
N SER A 32 11.55 2.31 -6.36
CA SER A 32 11.47 3.70 -6.82
C SER A 32 10.44 3.78 -7.93
N TYR A 33 9.41 4.61 -7.74
CA TYR A 33 8.39 4.86 -8.76
C TYR A 33 8.69 6.17 -9.49
N LYS A 34 8.45 6.22 -10.80
CA LYS A 34 8.44 7.47 -11.57
C LYS A 34 7.20 8.28 -11.20
N ASP A 35 7.37 9.58 -11.12
CA ASP A 35 6.27 10.50 -10.87
C ASP A 35 5.23 10.44 -12.01
N GLY A 36 3.95 10.46 -11.65
CA GLY A 36 2.86 10.34 -12.61
C GLY A 36 1.58 9.82 -11.98
N THR A 37 0.54 9.67 -12.80
CA THR A 37 -0.72 9.03 -12.42
C THR A 37 -0.88 7.74 -13.20
N TYR A 38 -1.22 6.67 -12.50
CA TYR A 38 -1.26 5.32 -13.02
C TYR A 38 -2.61 4.68 -12.69
N GLN A 39 -3.20 4.03 -13.68
CA GLN A 39 -4.49 3.35 -13.54
C GLN A 39 -4.27 1.85 -13.63
N GLY A 40 -5.00 1.09 -12.83
CA GLY A 40 -4.94 -0.37 -12.83
C GLY A 40 -6.29 -0.99 -12.53
N GLU A 41 -6.52 -2.14 -13.13
CA GLU A 41 -7.71 -2.96 -12.89
C GLU A 41 -7.27 -4.38 -12.52
N SER A 42 -8.03 -5.04 -11.64
CA SER A 42 -7.86 -6.46 -11.35
C SER A 42 -8.49 -7.33 -12.43
N ALA A 43 -8.18 -8.62 -12.43
CA ALA A 43 -9.02 -9.59 -13.11
C ALA A 43 -10.44 -9.58 -12.52
N LYS A 44 -11.41 -10.00 -13.33
CA LYS A 44 -12.78 -10.23 -12.86
C LYS A 44 -12.83 -11.49 -12.00
N ASP A 45 -13.59 -11.42 -10.91
CA ASP A 45 -13.96 -12.60 -10.13
C ASP A 45 -15.01 -13.47 -10.85
N GLU A 46 -15.37 -14.59 -10.24
CA GLU A 46 -16.35 -15.54 -10.78
C GLU A 46 -17.75 -14.93 -11.01
N ARG A 47 -18.06 -13.81 -10.36
CA ARG A 47 -19.32 -13.07 -10.51
C ARG A 47 -19.18 -11.88 -11.45
N GLY A 48 -18.02 -11.70 -12.08
CA GLY A 48 -17.73 -10.61 -13.01
C GLY A 48 -17.29 -9.30 -12.36
N GLY A 49 -17.20 -9.23 -11.03
CA GLY A 49 -16.77 -8.03 -10.30
C GLY A 49 -15.25 -7.85 -10.34
N LEU A 50 -14.77 -6.61 -10.18
CA LEU A 50 -13.35 -6.26 -10.22
C LEU A 50 -13.06 -5.03 -9.35
N VAL A 51 -11.78 -4.75 -9.10
CA VAL A 51 -11.33 -3.48 -8.50
C VAL A 51 -10.59 -2.63 -9.53
N LYS A 52 -10.86 -1.32 -9.53
CA LYS A 52 -10.08 -0.30 -10.24
C LYS A 52 -9.38 0.61 -9.26
N VAL A 53 -8.18 1.07 -9.59
CA VAL A 53 -7.43 2.05 -8.79
C VAL A 53 -6.86 3.15 -9.68
N ASP A 54 -6.82 4.37 -9.15
CA ASP A 54 -5.97 5.46 -9.65
C ASP A 54 -4.92 5.79 -8.59
N ILE A 55 -3.63 5.70 -8.96
CA ILE A 55 -2.51 5.96 -8.06
C ILE A 55 -1.72 7.15 -8.57
N SER A 56 -1.51 8.16 -7.72
CA SER A 56 -0.57 9.25 -8.01
C SER A 56 0.74 9.01 -7.28
N VAL A 57 1.83 9.16 -8.02
CA VAL A 57 3.20 9.08 -7.51
C VAL A 57 3.87 10.44 -7.63
N LYS A 58 4.55 10.85 -6.57
CA LYS A 58 5.35 12.07 -6.52
C LYS A 58 6.56 11.88 -5.62
N ASP A 59 7.69 12.45 -6.01
CA ASP A 59 8.96 12.34 -5.28
C ASP A 59 9.34 10.88 -5.00
N ASN A 60 9.08 10.00 -5.98
CA ASN A 60 9.25 8.55 -5.90
C ASN A 60 8.40 7.81 -4.84
N LYS A 61 7.29 8.41 -4.39
CA LYS A 61 6.38 7.86 -3.37
C LYS A 61 4.94 7.87 -3.86
N ILE A 62 4.14 6.92 -3.38
CA ILE A 62 2.68 6.95 -3.57
C ILE A 62 2.12 8.12 -2.75
N GLU A 63 1.61 9.14 -3.43
CA GLU A 63 1.00 10.33 -2.83
C GLU A 63 -0.48 10.11 -2.53
N SER A 64 -1.19 9.44 -3.45
CA SER A 64 -2.61 9.13 -3.28
C SER A 64 -3.03 7.87 -4.03
N CYS A 65 -4.12 7.26 -3.57
CA CYS A 65 -4.79 6.16 -4.22
C CYS A 65 -6.30 6.38 -4.11
N THR A 66 -7.04 6.11 -5.19
CA THR A 66 -8.49 5.90 -5.14
C THR A 66 -8.79 4.45 -5.49
N MET A 67 -9.97 3.96 -5.12
CA MET A 67 -10.42 2.61 -5.43
C MET A 67 -11.90 2.62 -5.79
N GLN A 68 -12.26 1.89 -6.85
CA GLN A 68 -13.63 1.54 -7.16
C GLN A 68 -13.79 0.02 -7.08
N ASN A 69 -14.77 -0.46 -6.32
CA ASN A 69 -15.09 -1.89 -6.24
C ASN A 69 -16.33 -2.17 -7.07
N ILE A 70 -16.14 -2.78 -8.23
CA ILE A 70 -17.17 -2.95 -9.25
C ILE A 70 -17.80 -4.34 -9.14
N ASP A 71 -19.13 -4.42 -9.30
CA ASP A 71 -19.89 -5.67 -9.36
C ASP A 71 -19.94 -6.27 -10.78
N GLY A 72 -20.60 -7.44 -10.90
CA GLY A 72 -20.75 -8.14 -12.18
C GLY A 72 -21.57 -7.38 -13.23
N ASP A 73 -22.40 -6.44 -12.80
CA ASP A 73 -23.21 -5.58 -13.66
C ASP A 73 -22.45 -4.31 -14.09
N GLY A 74 -21.20 -4.15 -13.64
CA GLY A 74 -20.37 -3.00 -13.94
C GLY A 74 -20.67 -1.77 -13.08
N LYS A 75 -21.42 -1.92 -11.99
CA LYS A 75 -21.73 -0.84 -11.05
C LYS A 75 -20.80 -0.87 -9.86
N GLU A 76 -20.58 0.29 -9.24
CA GLU A 76 -19.87 0.34 -7.97
C GLU A 76 -20.70 -0.35 -6.87
N LYS A 77 -20.04 -1.20 -6.08
CA LYS A 77 -20.64 -1.88 -4.92
C LYS A 77 -20.91 -0.84 -3.83
N ASP A 78 -22.17 -0.45 -3.72
CA ASP A 78 -22.67 0.51 -2.74
C ASP A 78 -23.62 -0.15 -1.73
N GLU A 79 -24.44 0.66 -1.06
CA GLU A 79 -25.46 0.19 -0.10
C GLU A 79 -26.51 -0.74 -0.74
N SER A 80 -26.67 -0.71 -2.07
CA SER A 80 -27.57 -1.62 -2.79
C SER A 80 -26.99 -3.02 -3.00
N TYR A 81 -25.66 -3.16 -2.90
CA TYR A 81 -25.01 -4.44 -3.16
C TYR A 81 -25.41 -5.51 -2.13
N GLY A 82 -25.91 -6.63 -2.64
CA GLY A 82 -26.39 -7.74 -1.82
C GLY A 82 -27.79 -7.56 -1.24
N GLN A 83 -28.51 -6.46 -1.50
CA GLN A 83 -29.86 -6.23 -0.98
C GLN A 83 -30.88 -7.28 -1.44
N SER A 84 -30.69 -7.89 -2.60
CA SER A 84 -31.55 -8.97 -3.11
C SER A 84 -31.32 -10.32 -2.42
N GLN A 85 -30.30 -10.42 -1.57
CA GLN A 85 -29.98 -11.62 -0.80
C GLN A 85 -30.74 -11.63 0.54
N ASN A 86 -30.58 -12.70 1.32
CA ASN A 86 -31.08 -12.70 2.69
C ASN A 86 -30.29 -11.71 3.57
N GLU A 87 -30.90 -11.31 4.69
CA GLU A 87 -30.34 -10.31 5.61
C GLU A 87 -28.91 -10.62 6.08
N GLY A 88 -28.61 -11.90 6.34
CA GLY A 88 -27.28 -12.32 6.78
C GLY A 88 -26.20 -12.09 5.71
N LEU A 89 -26.50 -12.48 4.47
CA LEU A 89 -25.58 -12.27 3.35
C LEU A 89 -25.42 -10.78 3.00
N TYR A 90 -26.50 -10.01 3.09
CA TYR A 90 -26.45 -8.57 2.90
C TYR A 90 -25.52 -7.91 3.94
N LYS A 91 -25.65 -8.25 5.22
CA LYS A 91 -24.77 -7.73 6.28
C LYS A 91 -23.31 -8.08 6.04
N ILE A 92 -23.02 -9.31 5.62
CA ILE A 92 -21.65 -9.74 5.29
C ILE A 92 -21.10 -8.93 4.11
N ALA A 93 -21.91 -8.73 3.06
CA ALA A 93 -21.51 -7.97 1.88
C ALA A 93 -21.19 -6.50 2.24
N GLN A 94 -22.07 -5.87 3.02
CA GLN A 94 -21.88 -4.48 3.46
C GLN A 94 -20.70 -4.32 4.42
N GLN A 95 -20.45 -5.30 5.30
CA GLN A 95 -19.25 -5.33 6.13
C GLN A 95 -17.98 -5.41 5.27
N ALA A 96 -17.95 -6.27 4.26
CA ALA A 96 -16.81 -6.40 3.36
C ALA A 96 -16.53 -5.10 2.58
N ILE A 97 -17.57 -4.42 2.08
CA ILE A 97 -17.45 -3.11 1.41
C ILE A 97 -16.84 -2.08 2.37
N ASN A 98 -17.36 -1.99 3.59
CA ASN A 98 -16.89 -1.00 4.56
C ASN A 98 -15.44 -1.24 5.01
N LEU A 99 -15.05 -2.49 5.23
CA LEU A 99 -13.67 -2.84 5.57
C LEU A 99 -12.70 -2.51 4.43
N ALA A 100 -13.10 -2.74 3.19
CA ALA A 100 -12.24 -2.51 2.03
C ALA A 100 -11.95 -1.03 1.75
N LYS A 101 -12.78 -0.09 2.25
CA LYS A 101 -12.59 1.36 2.04
C LYS A 101 -11.24 1.87 2.57
N SER A 102 -10.61 1.16 3.50
CA SER A 102 -9.33 1.54 4.08
C SER A 102 -8.12 1.19 3.21
N TYR A 103 -8.26 0.32 2.20
CA TYR A 103 -7.10 -0.14 1.41
C TYR A 103 -6.33 0.98 0.69
N PRO A 104 -6.96 2.00 0.09
CA PRO A 104 -6.23 3.12 -0.51
C PRO A 104 -5.34 3.86 0.49
N ASP A 105 -5.85 4.17 1.68
CA ASP A 105 -5.09 4.86 2.72
C ASP A 105 -3.94 3.97 3.24
N ILE A 106 -4.19 2.67 3.42
CA ILE A 106 -3.17 1.70 3.81
C ILE A 106 -2.07 1.61 2.74
N LEU A 107 -2.42 1.62 1.44
CA LEU A 107 -1.42 1.62 0.38
C LEU A 107 -0.52 2.86 0.43
N VAL A 108 -1.11 4.04 0.67
CA VAL A 108 -0.35 5.29 0.82
C VAL A 108 0.58 5.20 2.05
N GLU A 109 0.09 4.68 3.18
CA GLU A 109 0.90 4.49 4.39
C GLU A 109 2.08 3.52 4.17
N LYS A 110 1.83 2.40 3.49
CA LYS A 110 2.81 1.34 3.27
C LYS A 110 3.75 1.63 2.10
N GLY A 111 3.36 2.51 1.18
CA GLY A 111 4.15 2.91 0.02
C GLY A 111 4.36 1.81 -1.03
N SER A 112 3.76 0.62 -0.86
CA SER A 112 3.85 -0.49 -1.82
C SER A 112 2.71 -1.49 -1.60
N PRO A 113 2.27 -2.21 -2.65
CA PRO A 113 1.28 -3.28 -2.51
C PRO A 113 1.75 -4.42 -1.60
N GLU A 114 3.06 -4.73 -1.59
CA GLU A 114 3.65 -5.80 -0.78
C GLU A 114 3.52 -5.57 0.73
N GLY A 115 3.44 -4.31 1.16
CA GLY A 115 3.28 -3.94 2.57
C GLY A 115 1.83 -3.89 3.06
N VAL A 116 0.84 -4.10 2.17
CA VAL A 116 -0.58 -4.06 2.52
C VAL A 116 -1.02 -5.45 3.00
N ASP A 117 -1.51 -5.51 4.23
CA ASP A 117 -2.04 -6.73 4.83
C ASP A 117 -3.53 -6.94 4.54
N VAL A 118 -3.96 -8.20 4.55
CA VAL A 118 -5.37 -8.56 4.41
C VAL A 118 -6.20 -8.14 5.62
N ILE A 119 -7.34 -7.49 5.38
CA ILE A 119 -8.34 -7.23 6.42
C ILE A 119 -9.33 -8.40 6.48
N SER A 120 -9.49 -9.00 7.66
CA SER A 120 -10.43 -10.11 7.87
C SER A 120 -11.85 -9.72 7.48
N GLY A 121 -12.45 -10.48 6.56
CA GLY A 121 -13.78 -10.18 5.99
C GLY A 121 -13.74 -9.41 4.67
N ALA A 122 -12.56 -8.99 4.20
CA ALA A 122 -12.38 -8.30 2.91
C ALA A 122 -11.32 -8.98 2.02
N THR A 123 -11.16 -10.31 2.16
CA THR A 123 -10.11 -11.10 1.49
C THR A 123 -10.18 -11.05 -0.04
N GLU A 124 -11.39 -11.07 -0.63
CA GLU A 124 -11.51 -11.02 -2.09
C GLU A 124 -11.19 -9.62 -2.63
N THR A 125 -11.69 -8.57 -1.99
CA THR A 125 -11.33 -7.20 -2.35
C THR A 125 -9.84 -6.94 -2.15
N TYR A 126 -9.21 -7.54 -1.13
CA TYR A 126 -7.76 -7.46 -0.93
C TYR A 126 -7.00 -7.96 -2.15
N LYS A 127 -7.26 -9.19 -2.60
CA LYS A 127 -6.55 -9.79 -3.75
C LYS A 127 -6.71 -8.91 -4.99
N GLN A 128 -7.93 -8.47 -5.28
CA GLN A 128 -8.22 -7.61 -6.43
C GLN A 128 -7.53 -6.25 -6.30
N PHE A 129 -7.54 -5.64 -5.11
CA PHE A 129 -6.85 -4.37 -4.85
C PHE A 129 -5.34 -4.50 -5.08
N ILE A 130 -4.69 -5.52 -4.52
CA ILE A 130 -3.25 -5.75 -4.72
C ILE A 130 -2.91 -5.96 -6.20
N GLU A 131 -3.72 -6.74 -6.91
CA GLU A 131 -3.56 -6.95 -8.35
C GLU A 131 -3.70 -5.63 -9.13
N ALA A 132 -4.75 -4.86 -8.87
CA ALA A 132 -4.99 -3.57 -9.52
C ALA A 132 -3.83 -2.58 -9.25
N CYS A 133 -3.34 -2.50 -8.01
CA CYS A 133 -2.20 -1.65 -7.67
C CYS A 133 -0.91 -2.10 -8.38
N ASN A 134 -0.64 -3.40 -8.45
CA ASN A 134 0.52 -3.93 -9.17
C ASN A 134 0.44 -3.61 -10.68
N ASN A 135 -0.75 -3.74 -11.27
CA ASN A 135 -0.98 -3.42 -12.67
C ASN A 135 -0.79 -1.91 -12.95
N ALA A 136 -1.27 -1.04 -12.07
CA ALA A 136 -1.03 0.40 -12.16
C ALA A 136 0.48 0.73 -12.06
N LEU A 137 1.13 0.26 -11.00
CA LEU A 137 2.52 0.59 -10.68
C LEU A 137 3.54 -0.09 -11.61
N ALA A 138 3.14 -1.08 -12.42
CA ALA A 138 3.99 -1.62 -13.48
C ALA A 138 4.42 -0.53 -14.48
N GLY A 139 3.54 0.45 -14.76
CA GLY A 139 3.86 1.62 -15.59
C GLY A 139 4.76 2.66 -14.91
N ALA A 140 4.90 2.59 -13.58
CA ALA A 140 5.70 3.51 -12.78
C ALA A 140 7.15 3.05 -12.59
N LYS A 141 7.49 1.81 -12.98
CA LYS A 141 8.84 1.24 -12.88
C LYS A 141 9.72 1.64 -14.08
#